data_AF-A0A2W4IHW3-F1
#
_entry.id   AF-A0A2W4IHW3-F1
#
_cell.length_a   1.000
_cell.length_b   1.000
_cell.length_c   1.000
_cell.angle_alpha   90.00
_cell.angle_beta   90.00
_cell.angle_gamma   90.00
#
_symmetry.space_group_name_H-M   'P 1'
#
loop_
_entity.id
_entity.type
_entity.pdbx_description
1 polymer ?
#
loop_
_entity_poly.entity_id
_entity_poly.type
_entity_poly.pdbx_seq_one_letter_code
_entity_poly.pdbx_strand_id
1 'polypeptide(L)'
;MKTSSPHQISFANAFADLYLDKENGEFALDFRRQEVTVYLTTIQYQALVLLIQQSVEDNEEFVEYVHWQKDPLLCEDSKVIEVCGPDHIVCMSCAPNCERVKLTFDLGMAIDLSFADFQGLSALLKEAQADLEWRRELLRWNMTENGPDFATGGGD
;
A
#
# COMPACT_ATOMS: atom_id res chain seq x y z
N MET A 1 -7.93 -9.40 10.36
CA MET A 1 -9.19 -10.18 10.25
C MET A 1 -9.76 -9.95 8.87
N LYS A 2 -9.91 -11.02 8.09
CA LYS A 2 -10.56 -10.97 6.77
C LYS A 2 -12.08 -11.00 6.94
N THR A 3 -12.79 -10.18 6.18
CA THR A 3 -14.22 -10.38 5.91
C THR A 3 -14.44 -10.43 4.39
N SER A 4 -15.41 -11.22 3.94
CA SER A 4 -15.73 -11.34 2.52
C SER A 4 -17.24 -11.49 2.34
N SER A 5 -17.76 -10.75 1.37
CA SER A 5 -19.15 -10.74 0.95
C SER A 5 -19.21 -10.83 -0.59
N PRO A 6 -20.39 -11.01 -1.18
CA PRO A 6 -20.53 -11.00 -2.64
C PRO A 6 -20.04 -9.73 -3.32
N HIS A 7 -20.06 -8.59 -2.62
CA HIS A 7 -19.74 -7.27 -3.18
C HIS A 7 -18.39 -6.70 -2.69
N GLN A 8 -17.87 -7.20 -1.57
CA GLN A 8 -16.69 -6.61 -0.94
C GLN A 8 -15.79 -7.66 -0.28
N ILE A 9 -14.48 -7.49 -0.40
CA ILE A 9 -13.47 -8.16 0.44
C ILE A 9 -12.84 -7.10 1.33
N SER A 10 -12.60 -7.41 2.60
CA SER A 10 -11.83 -6.51 3.46
C SER A 10 -10.89 -7.24 4.41
N PHE A 11 -9.84 -6.52 4.79
CA PHE A 11 -8.88 -6.92 5.81
C PHE A 11 -8.79 -5.80 6.83
N ALA A 12 -8.83 -6.14 8.11
CA ALA A 12 -8.73 -5.17 9.19
C ALA A 12 -7.67 -5.58 10.22
N ASN A 13 -6.92 -4.62 10.74
CA ASN A 13 -6.09 -4.81 11.93
C ASN A 13 -6.24 -3.63 12.90
N ALA A 14 -5.39 -3.55 13.93
CA ALA A 14 -5.49 -2.50 14.94
C ALA A 14 -5.17 -1.09 14.40
N PHE A 15 -4.57 -0.98 13.21
CA PHE A 15 -4.01 0.25 12.67
C PHE A 15 -4.80 0.76 11.46
N ALA A 16 -5.25 -0.14 10.59
CA ALA A 16 -5.95 0.21 9.37
C ALA A 16 -6.90 -0.89 8.90
N ASP A 17 -7.84 -0.49 8.05
CA ASP A 17 -8.69 -1.39 7.28
C ASP A 17 -8.45 -1.17 5.78
N LEU A 18 -8.48 -2.26 5.02
CA LEU A 18 -8.30 -2.30 3.58
C LEU A 18 -9.52 -2.98 2.98
N TYR A 19 -10.16 -2.30 2.02
CA TYR A 19 -11.37 -2.76 1.36
C TYR A 19 -11.14 -2.86 -0.14
N LEU A 20 -11.83 -3.83 -0.74
CA LEU A 20 -11.96 -4.04 -2.17
C LEU A 20 -13.44 -4.08 -2.52
N ASP A 21 -13.90 -3.10 -3.29
CA ASP A 21 -15.22 -3.12 -3.91
C ASP A 21 -15.16 -3.92 -5.22
N LYS A 22 -15.82 -5.08 -5.25
CA LYS A 22 -15.83 -6.01 -6.39
C LYS A 22 -16.62 -5.49 -7.60
N GLU A 23 -17.54 -4.55 -7.37
CA GLU A 23 -18.39 -3.98 -8.42
C GLU A 23 -17.67 -2.83 -9.12
N ASN A 24 -17.10 -1.92 -8.33
CA ASN A 24 -16.56 -0.66 -8.85
C ASN A 24 -15.07 -0.71 -9.22
N GLY A 25 -14.33 -1.73 -8.79
CA GLY A 25 -12.88 -1.73 -9.02
C GLY A 25 -12.12 -0.79 -8.09
N GLU A 26 -12.74 -0.42 -6.96
CA GLU A 26 -12.23 0.59 -6.04
C GLU A 26 -11.64 -0.04 -4.78
N PHE A 27 -10.56 0.57 -4.30
CA PHE A 27 -9.91 0.20 -3.06
C PHE A 27 -10.11 1.33 -2.06
N ALA A 28 -10.27 0.98 -0.79
CA ALA A 28 -10.27 1.96 0.29
C ALA A 28 -9.28 1.55 1.37
N LEU A 29 -8.52 2.51 1.87
CA LEU A 29 -7.66 2.40 3.04
C LEU A 29 -8.18 3.31 4.13
N ASP A 30 -8.69 2.73 5.21
CA ASP A 30 -9.14 3.48 6.37
C ASP A 30 -8.06 3.47 7.46
N PHE A 31 -7.43 4.62 7.68
CA PHE A 31 -6.40 4.81 8.68
C PHE A 31 -7.04 5.18 10.02
N ARG A 32 -7.25 4.19 10.87
CA ARG A 32 -8.04 4.31 12.12
C ARG A 32 -7.56 5.44 13.05
N ARG A 33 -6.24 5.66 13.14
CA ARG A 33 -5.66 6.67 14.05
C ARG A 33 -5.59 8.08 13.44
N GLN A 34 -5.58 8.16 12.11
CA GLN A 34 -5.52 9.42 11.38
C GLN A 34 -6.92 9.94 11.06
N GLU A 35 -7.97 9.14 11.28
CA GLU A 35 -9.38 9.46 10.98
C GLU A 35 -9.56 9.84 9.50
N VAL A 36 -8.82 9.18 8.61
CA VAL A 36 -8.81 9.44 7.18
C VAL A 36 -9.02 8.13 6.41
N THR A 37 -9.95 8.15 5.47
CA THR A 37 -10.13 7.09 4.48
C THR A 37 -9.66 7.57 3.11
N VAL A 38 -8.81 6.78 2.46
CA VAL A 38 -8.27 7.05 1.13
C VAL A 38 -8.87 6.08 0.13
N TYR A 39 -9.50 6.60 -0.91
CA TYR A 39 -9.98 5.82 -2.04
C TYR A 39 -8.93 5.79 -3.13
N LEU A 40 -8.65 4.60 -3.66
CA LEU A 40 -7.60 4.35 -4.64
C LEU A 40 -8.20 3.62 -5.84
N THR A 41 -7.77 4.04 -7.03
CA THR A 41 -7.89 3.24 -8.26
C THR A 41 -7.00 2.00 -8.19
N THR A 42 -7.23 1.02 -9.05
CA THR A 42 -6.37 -0.17 -9.19
C THR A 42 -4.90 0.18 -9.39
N ILE A 43 -4.60 1.17 -10.23
CA ILE A 43 -3.23 1.62 -10.50
C ILE A 43 -2.59 2.19 -9.22
N GLN A 44 -3.30 3.07 -8.51
CA GLN A 44 -2.82 3.66 -7.26
C GLN A 44 -2.62 2.61 -6.16
N TYR A 45 -3.51 1.63 -6.07
CA TYR A 45 -3.36 0.50 -5.15
C TYR A 45 -2.12 -0.34 -5.50
N GLN A 46 -1.91 -0.68 -6.76
CA GLN A 46 -0.74 -1.44 -7.20
C GLN A 46 0.57 -0.66 -6.96
N ALA A 47 0.57 0.64 -7.23
CA ALA A 47 1.71 1.52 -6.94
C ALA A 47 2.03 1.54 -5.43
N LEU A 48 1.01 1.62 -4.57
CA LEU A 48 1.19 1.55 -3.11
C LEU A 48 1.77 0.19 -2.66
N VAL A 49 1.23 -0.92 -3.19
CA VAL A 49 1.73 -2.27 -2.87
C VAL A 49 3.22 -2.38 -3.24
N LEU A 50 3.58 -1.96 -4.44
CA LEU A 50 4.96 -2.00 -4.92
C LEU A 50 5.88 -1.11 -4.08
N LEU A 51 5.46 0.13 -3.79
CA LEU A 51 6.20 1.06 -2.95
C LEU A 51 6.51 0.44 -1.58
N ILE A 52 5.52 -0.15 -0.93
CA ILE A 52 5.70 -0.74 0.40
C ILE A 52 6.57 -1.98 0.33
N GLN A 53 6.43 -2.82 -0.70
CA GLN A 53 7.32 -3.97 -0.90
C GLN A 53 8.78 -3.52 -1.06
N GLN A 54 9.05 -2.58 -1.96
CA GLN A 54 10.40 -2.04 -2.17
C GLN A 54 10.96 -1.40 -0.91
N SER A 55 10.15 -0.66 -0.14
CA SER A 55 10.62 -0.05 1.10
C SER A 55 11.05 -1.07 2.15
N VAL A 56 10.40 -2.25 2.21
CA VAL A 56 10.69 -3.28 3.22
C VAL A 56 11.73 -4.30 2.73
N GLU A 57 11.86 -4.51 1.43
CA GLU A 57 12.76 -5.52 0.86
C GLU A 57 14.10 -4.93 0.40
N ASP A 58 14.09 -3.73 -0.19
CA ASP A 58 15.27 -3.17 -0.88
C ASP A 58 15.98 -2.05 -0.09
N ASN A 59 15.38 -1.57 1.01
CA ASN A 59 15.91 -0.43 1.77
C ASN A 59 16.29 -0.83 3.21
N GLU A 60 17.46 -1.45 3.37
CA GLU A 60 17.97 -1.92 4.66
C GLU A 60 18.03 -0.82 5.73
N GLU A 61 18.46 0.40 5.39
CA GLU A 61 18.53 1.51 6.34
C GLU A 61 17.14 1.89 6.84
N PHE A 62 16.13 1.92 5.96
CA PHE A 62 14.74 2.18 6.34
C PHE A 62 14.19 1.09 7.27
N VAL A 63 14.46 -0.18 6.95
CA VAL A 63 14.05 -1.34 7.74
C VAL A 63 14.65 -1.31 9.15
N GLU A 64 15.92 -0.94 9.29
CA GLU A 64 16.57 -0.79 10.60
C GLU A 64 15.86 0.21 11.51
N TYR A 65 15.39 1.34 10.97
CA TYR A 65 14.60 2.31 11.73
C TYR A 65 13.22 1.77 12.06
N VAL A 66 12.47 1.27 11.06
CA VAL A 66 11.11 0.75 11.24
C VAL A 66 11.06 -0.36 12.30
N HIS A 67 12.10 -1.19 12.39
CA HIS A 67 12.21 -2.27 13.36
C HIS A 67 12.94 -1.89 14.66
N TRP A 68 13.24 -0.61 14.89
CA TRP A 68 13.92 -0.13 16.09
C TRP A 68 15.29 -0.81 16.33
N GLN A 69 15.94 -1.26 15.26
CA GLN A 69 17.31 -1.79 15.32
C GLN A 69 18.33 -0.65 15.46
N LYS A 70 17.98 0.53 14.93
CA LYS A 70 18.59 1.82 15.27
C LYS A 70 17.63 2.60 16.14
N ASP A 71 18.13 3.17 17.25
CA ASP A 71 17.35 4.05 18.12
C ASP A 71 17.09 5.38 17.39
N PRO A 72 15.83 5.71 17.06
CA PRO A 72 15.47 6.97 16.43
C PRO A 72 15.89 8.20 17.23
N LEU A 73 15.94 8.10 18.56
CA LEU A 73 16.27 9.19 19.47
C LEU A 73 17.77 9.53 19.48
N LEU A 74 18.60 8.62 18.98
CA LEU A 74 20.05 8.80 18.85
C LEU A 74 20.45 9.36 17.48
N CYS A 75 19.49 9.66 16.61
CA CYS A 75 19.77 10.29 15.31
C CYS A 75 20.09 11.78 15.52
N GLU A 76 21.38 12.13 15.47
CA GLU A 76 21.84 13.52 15.68
C GLU A 76 21.53 14.45 14.48
N ASP A 77 21.25 13.87 13.29
CA ASP A 77 20.94 14.60 12.06
C ASP A 77 19.51 14.31 11.58
N SER A 78 18.81 15.34 11.09
CA SER A 78 17.54 15.18 10.37
C SER A 78 17.78 14.47 9.03
N LYS A 79 17.75 13.14 9.04
CA LYS A 79 17.82 12.32 7.83
C LYS A 79 16.41 12.05 7.29
N VAL A 80 16.17 12.52 6.07
CA VAL A 80 14.98 12.15 5.29
C VAL A 80 15.38 11.00 4.35
N ILE A 81 14.74 9.85 4.51
CA ILE A 81 14.84 8.72 3.58
C ILE A 81 13.59 8.77 2.72
N GLU A 82 13.73 9.01 1.41
CA GLU A 82 12.60 9.01 0.49
C GLU A 82 12.62 7.75 -0.36
N VAL A 83 11.46 7.09 -0.45
CA VAL A 83 11.21 5.97 -1.37
C VAL A 83 10.06 6.39 -2.28
N CYS A 84 10.30 6.38 -3.58
CA CYS A 84 9.33 6.81 -4.59
C CYS A 84 8.84 5.60 -5.38
N GLY A 85 7.53 5.49 -5.57
CA GLY A 85 6.93 4.47 -6.42
C GLY A 85 6.94 4.86 -7.90
N PRO A 86 6.34 4.02 -8.77
CA PRO A 86 6.19 4.33 -10.19
C PRO A 86 5.40 5.62 -10.40
N ASP A 87 5.83 6.43 -11.38
CA ASP A 87 5.17 7.66 -11.85
C ASP A 87 4.80 8.68 -10.75
N HIS A 88 5.48 8.66 -9.60
CA HIS A 88 5.21 9.50 -8.43
C HIS A 88 3.84 9.34 -7.76
N ILE A 89 3.01 8.39 -8.23
CA ILE A 89 1.62 8.17 -7.78
C ILE A 89 1.50 8.09 -6.26
N VAL A 90 2.45 7.39 -5.64
CA VAL A 90 2.61 7.31 -4.18
C VAL A 90 4.11 7.32 -3.85
N CYS A 91 4.49 8.12 -2.86
CA CYS A 91 5.84 8.20 -2.31
C CYS A 91 5.81 8.14 -0.78
N MET A 92 6.93 7.77 -0.16
CA MET A 92 7.06 7.78 1.30
C MET A 92 8.37 8.41 1.74
N SER A 93 8.35 9.09 2.89
CA SER A 93 9.56 9.66 3.47
C SER A 93 9.66 9.49 4.99
N CYS A 94 10.87 9.32 5.54
CA CYS A 94 11.10 9.39 6.99
C CYS A 94 10.99 10.82 7.49
N ALA A 95 10.31 11.01 8.62
CA ALA A 95 10.19 12.31 9.28
C ALA A 95 11.43 12.63 10.13
N PRO A 96 11.68 13.93 10.47
CA PRO A 96 12.86 14.36 11.23
C PRO A 96 13.05 13.73 12.61
N ASN A 97 12.01 13.12 13.18
CA ASN A 97 12.05 12.43 14.46
C ASN A 97 12.25 10.91 14.34
N CYS A 98 12.52 10.37 13.14
CA CYS A 98 12.82 8.97 12.85
C CYS A 98 11.87 7.92 13.45
N GLU A 99 10.67 8.30 13.88
CA GLU A 99 9.62 7.41 14.40
C GLU A 99 8.39 7.37 13.47
N ARG A 100 8.46 8.14 12.38
CA ARG A 100 7.31 8.41 11.52
C ARG A 100 7.67 8.30 10.04
N VAL A 101 6.69 7.84 9.27
CA VAL A 101 6.73 7.69 7.82
C VAL A 101 5.62 8.53 7.24
N LYS A 102 5.96 9.45 6.36
CA LYS A 102 4.99 10.26 5.62
C LYS A 102 4.69 9.58 4.29
N LEU A 103 3.46 9.11 4.11
CA LEU A 103 2.95 8.56 2.85
C LEU A 103 2.26 9.68 2.06
N THR A 104 2.80 10.03 0.90
CA THR A 104 2.28 11.10 0.04
C THR A 104 1.67 10.50 -1.21
N PHE A 105 0.47 10.97 -1.56
CA PHE A 105 -0.25 10.58 -2.77
C PHE A 105 -0.29 11.74 -3.76
N ASP A 106 -0.25 11.43 -5.05
CA ASP A 106 -0.33 12.43 -6.13
C ASP A 106 -1.63 13.25 -6.15
N LEU A 107 -2.64 12.81 -5.41
CA LEU A 107 -3.86 13.59 -5.16
C LEU A 107 -3.65 14.77 -4.18
N GLY A 108 -2.41 15.13 -3.88
CA GLY A 108 -2.06 16.28 -3.02
C GLY A 108 -2.26 16.04 -1.52
N MET A 109 -2.36 14.77 -1.11
CA MET A 109 -2.56 14.38 0.28
C MET A 109 -1.31 13.70 0.84
N ALA A 110 -0.99 13.98 2.11
CA ALA A 110 0.04 13.27 2.83
C ALA A 110 -0.48 12.78 4.18
N ILE A 111 -0.19 11.52 4.48
CA ILE A 111 -0.58 10.84 5.72
C ILE A 111 0.68 10.58 6.52
N ASP A 112 0.68 11.05 7.76
CA ASP A 112 1.79 10.86 8.67
C ASP A 112 1.52 9.64 9.58
N LEU A 113 2.28 8.57 9.35
CA LEU A 113 2.14 7.27 10.01
C LEU A 113 3.24 7.08 11.05
N SER A 114 2.90 6.57 12.24
CA SER A 114 3.94 6.03 13.11
C SER A 114 4.53 4.74 12.51
N PHE A 115 5.72 4.31 12.94
CA PHE A 115 6.28 3.02 12.50
C PHE A 115 5.34 1.83 12.78
N ALA A 116 4.60 1.86 13.89
CA ALA A 116 3.60 0.84 14.19
C ALA A 116 2.46 0.84 13.16
N ASP A 117 1.98 2.01 12.75
CA ASP A 117 0.92 2.13 11.74
C ASP A 117 1.43 1.67 10.37
N PHE A 118 2.67 2.03 10.03
CA PHE A 118 3.33 1.59 8.80
C PHE A 118 3.50 0.06 8.76
N GLN A 119 3.98 -0.55 9.85
CA GLN A 119 4.07 -2.01 9.97
C GLN A 119 2.70 -2.67 9.86
N GLY A 120 1.67 -2.08 10.48
CA GLY A 120 0.28 -2.50 10.35
C GLY A 120 -0.20 -2.49 8.90
N LEU A 121 0.02 -1.39 8.18
CA LEU A 121 -0.31 -1.27 6.76
C LEU A 121 0.44 -2.31 5.91
N SER A 122 1.74 -2.47 6.13
CA SER A 122 2.57 -3.45 5.41
C SER A 122 2.06 -4.89 5.60
N ALA A 123 1.74 -5.27 6.85
CA ALA A 123 1.17 -6.57 7.16
C ALA A 123 -0.20 -6.77 6.48
N LEU A 124 -1.04 -5.74 6.49
CA LEU A 124 -2.38 -5.79 5.88
C LEU A 124 -2.32 -6.02 4.37
N LEU A 125 -1.43 -5.30 3.68
CA LEU A 125 -1.22 -5.46 2.24
C LEU A 125 -0.63 -6.83 1.92
N LYS A 126 0.31 -7.33 2.73
CA LYS A 126 0.84 -8.71 2.59
C LYS A 126 -0.25 -9.76 2.75
N GLU A 127 -1.14 -9.62 3.73
CA GLU A 127 -2.30 -10.52 3.90
C GLU A 127 -3.21 -10.50 2.68
N ALA A 128 -3.54 -9.31 2.17
CA ALA A 128 -4.39 -9.16 0.98
C ALA A 128 -3.74 -9.79 -0.27
N GLN A 129 -2.44 -9.59 -0.48
CA GLN A 129 -1.70 -10.18 -1.61
C GLN A 129 -1.57 -11.70 -1.52
N ALA A 130 -1.58 -12.27 -0.31
CA ALA A 130 -1.60 -13.73 -0.13
C ALA A 130 -2.98 -14.35 -0.43
N ASP A 131 -4.06 -13.59 -0.28
CA ASP A 131 -5.43 -14.07 -0.44
C ASP A 131 -5.77 -14.42 -1.90
N LEU A 132 -6.36 -15.61 -2.09
CA LEU A 132 -6.70 -16.12 -3.42
C LEU A 132 -7.87 -15.36 -4.06
N GLU A 133 -8.84 -14.93 -3.26
CA GLU A 133 -10.03 -14.23 -3.76
C GLU A 133 -9.66 -12.81 -4.19
N TRP A 134 -8.88 -12.11 -3.36
CA TRP A 134 -8.30 -10.81 -3.68
C TRP A 134 -7.54 -10.83 -5.01
N ARG A 135 -6.60 -11.77 -5.16
CA ARG A 135 -5.82 -11.92 -6.40
C ARG A 135 -6.68 -12.24 -7.62
N ARG A 136 -7.75 -13.01 -7.46
CA ARG A 136 -8.67 -13.32 -8.57
C ARG A 136 -9.40 -12.08 -9.06
N GLU A 137 -9.87 -11.22 -8.15
CA GLU A 137 -10.52 -9.96 -8.54
C GLU A 137 -9.54 -9.00 -9.22
N LEU A 138 -8.31 -8.87 -8.70
CA LEU A 138 -7.25 -8.11 -9.38
C LEU A 138 -6.99 -8.61 -10.81
N LEU A 139 -6.89 -9.93 -11.00
CA LEU A 139 -6.71 -10.52 -12.33
C LEU A 139 -7.92 -10.28 -13.24
N ARG A 140 -9.14 -10.39 -12.70
CA ARG A 140 -10.38 -10.12 -13.44
C ARG A 140 -10.36 -8.72 -14.03
N TRP A 141 -10.00 -7.71 -13.24
CA TRP A 141 -9.96 -6.33 -13.73
C TRP A 141 -8.82 -6.08 -14.70
N ASN A 142 -7.63 -6.60 -14.44
CA ASN A 142 -6.53 -6.49 -15.39
C ASN A 142 -6.89 -7.12 -16.76
N MET A 143 -7.69 -8.18 -16.79
CA MET A 143 -8.19 -8.77 -18.06
C MET A 143 -9.32 -7.95 -18.70
N THR A 144 -10.12 -7.25 -17.89
CA THR A 144 -11.24 -6.44 -18.38
C THR A 144 -10.74 -5.12 -18.98
N GLU A 145 -9.70 -4.51 -18.38
CA GLU A 145 -9.04 -3.30 -18.90
C GLU A 145 -8.17 -3.58 -20.14
N ASN A 146 -7.58 -4.76 -20.25
CA ASN A 146 -6.70 -5.11 -21.39
C ASN A 146 -7.41 -5.76 -22.60
N GLY A 147 -8.71 -6.07 -22.51
CA GLY A 147 -9.48 -6.63 -23.62
C GLY A 147 -8.96 -7.98 -24.19
N PRO A 148 -9.73 -8.65 -25.06
CA PRO A 148 -9.41 -9.98 -25.59
C PRO A 148 -8.36 -9.97 -26.74
N ASP A 149 -7.42 -9.02 -26.78
CA ASP A 149 -6.45 -8.93 -27.89
C ASP A 149 -5.29 -9.93 -27.79
N PHE A 150 -5.18 -10.68 -26.70
CA PHE A 150 -4.13 -11.70 -26.55
C PHE A 150 -4.52 -13.09 -27.11
N ALA A 151 -5.76 -13.30 -27.56
CA ALA A 151 -6.29 -14.63 -27.89
C ALA A 151 -6.90 -14.78 -29.29
N THR A 152 -6.69 -13.84 -30.21
CA THR A 152 -6.93 -14.10 -31.64
C THR A 152 -5.61 -14.35 -32.35
N GLY A 153 -5.13 -15.59 -32.24
CA GLY A 153 -4.34 -16.16 -33.32
C GLY A 153 -5.18 -16.20 -34.59
N GLY A 154 -5.01 -15.21 -35.47
CA GLY A 154 -5.28 -15.32 -36.90
C GLY A 154 -3.91 -15.42 -37.58
N GLY A 155 -3.53 -16.49 -38.28
CA GLY A 155 -4.39 -17.26 -39.17
C GLY A 155 -4.61 -16.46 -40.44
N ASP A 156 -3.55 -16.34 -41.25
CA ASP A 156 -3.58 -16.31 -42.72
C ASP A 156 -2.29 -16.97 -43.23
#